data_AF-A0A925B899-F1
#
_entry.id   AF-A0A925B899-F1
#
_cell.length_a   1.000
_cell.length_b   1.000
_cell.length_c   1.000
_cell.angle_alpha   90.00
_cell.angle_beta   90.00
_cell.angle_gamma   90.00
#
_symmetry.space_group_name_H-M   'P 1'
#
loop_
_entity.id
_entity.type
_entity.pdbx_description
1 polymer ?
#
loop_
_entity_poly.entity_id
_entity_poly.type
_entity_poly.pdbx_seq_one_letter_code
_entity_poly.pdbx_strand_id
1 'polypeptide(L)'
;MTNTHRPNELWDFAPPGESTFSHTQIADLPEGARRYLTHAIAPGTRLASAVRLRMHGEIKLRDWLPFTAEQVIRWDRGFIWSATARMYGFPIRGSDSLLDGEGAMRWKLFGLIPVMAASGPDITRSAIGR
;
A
#
# COMPACT_ATOMS: atom_id res chain seq x y z
N MET A 1 19.77 9.14 -9.47
CA MET A 1 18.99 9.98 -8.53
C MET A 1 17.69 9.24 -8.22
N THR A 2 17.57 8.53 -7.09
CA THR A 2 16.41 7.65 -6.84
C THR A 2 15.31 8.40 -6.09
N ASN A 3 14.18 8.61 -6.78
CA ASN A 3 13.02 9.37 -6.30
C ASN A 3 12.39 8.66 -5.09
N THR A 4 12.18 9.38 -4.00
CA THR A 4 11.47 8.82 -2.84
C THR A 4 9.98 9.10 -3.04
N HIS A 5 9.25 8.12 -3.55
CA HIS A 5 7.83 8.26 -3.79
C HIS A 5 7.06 8.46 -2.48
N ARG A 6 6.29 9.54 -2.41
CA ARG A 6 5.46 9.86 -1.24
C ARG A 6 4.02 9.40 -1.47
N PRO A 7 3.29 8.97 -0.42
CA PRO A 7 1.88 8.58 -0.55
C PRO A 7 1.01 9.63 -1.27
N ASN A 8 1.26 10.92 -1.03
CA ASN A 8 0.53 12.01 -1.68
C ASN A 8 0.66 11.98 -3.22
N GLU A 9 1.76 11.51 -3.79
CA GLU A 9 1.92 11.44 -5.26
C GLU A 9 0.89 10.52 -5.90
N LEU A 10 0.54 9.40 -5.26
CA LEU A 10 -0.54 8.56 -5.77
C LEU A 10 -1.89 9.26 -5.60
N TRP A 11 -2.12 9.88 -4.44
CA TRP A 11 -3.40 10.49 -4.09
C TRP A 11 -3.77 11.67 -4.99
N ASP A 12 -2.85 12.62 -5.16
CA ASP A 12 -3.12 13.89 -5.85
C ASP A 12 -3.41 13.71 -7.34
N PHE A 13 -2.93 12.61 -7.93
CA PHE A 13 -3.14 12.26 -9.34
C PHE A 13 -4.14 11.12 -9.54
N ALA A 14 -4.90 10.73 -8.52
CA ALA A 14 -5.93 9.70 -8.66
C ALA A 14 -7.08 10.24 -9.54
N PRO A 15 -7.50 9.51 -10.59
CA PRO A 15 -8.67 9.92 -11.38
C PRO A 15 -9.93 9.90 -10.50
N PRO A 16 -11.00 10.63 -10.83
CA PRO A 16 -12.27 10.45 -10.12
C PRO A 16 -12.80 9.02 -10.26
N GLY A 17 -13.43 8.50 -9.20
CA GLY A 17 -14.13 7.22 -9.24
C GLY A 17 -15.45 7.37 -9.99
N GLU A 18 -15.48 7.08 -11.28
CA GLU A 18 -16.68 7.27 -12.11
C GLU A 18 -17.50 5.99 -12.30
N SER A 19 -16.87 4.82 -12.15
CA SER A 19 -17.54 3.53 -12.32
C SER A 19 -18.34 3.12 -11.07
N THR A 20 -19.39 2.33 -11.31
CA THR A 20 -20.22 1.75 -10.25
C THR A 20 -20.07 0.24 -10.23
N PHE A 21 -20.13 -0.35 -9.05
CA PHE A 21 -20.04 -1.79 -8.85
C PHE A 21 -21.26 -2.51 -9.47
N SER A 22 -20.98 -3.58 -10.23
CA SER A 22 -21.96 -4.51 -10.79
C SER A 22 -21.47 -5.95 -10.62
N HIS A 23 -22.39 -6.88 -10.36
CA HIS A 23 -22.06 -8.31 -10.25
C HIS A 23 -21.44 -8.91 -11.51
N THR A 24 -21.71 -8.32 -12.68
CA THR A 24 -21.12 -8.78 -13.95
C THR A 24 -19.60 -8.61 -13.98
N GLN A 25 -19.04 -7.64 -13.24
CA GLN A 25 -17.60 -7.39 -13.17
C GLN A 25 -16.83 -8.48 -12.42
N ILE A 26 -17.54 -9.28 -11.61
CA ILE A 26 -16.95 -10.32 -10.76
C ILE A 26 -17.43 -11.72 -11.13
N ALA A 27 -18.08 -11.88 -12.29
CA ALA A 27 -18.66 -13.15 -12.72
C ALA A 27 -17.59 -14.26 -12.83
N ASP A 28 -16.43 -13.91 -13.39
CA ASP A 28 -15.31 -14.81 -13.66
C ASP A 28 -14.37 -15.01 -12.45
N LEU A 29 -14.63 -14.34 -11.32
CA LEU A 29 -13.84 -14.54 -10.11
C LEU A 29 -14.14 -15.89 -9.45
N PRO A 30 -13.16 -16.48 -8.74
CA PRO A 30 -13.40 -17.65 -7.91
C PRO A 30 -14.57 -17.43 -6.94
N GLU A 31 -15.33 -18.49 -6.67
CA GLU A 31 -16.57 -18.42 -5.89
C GLU A 31 -16.42 -17.68 -4.56
N GLY A 32 -15.34 -17.93 -3.82
CA GLY A 32 -15.07 -17.27 -2.54
C GLY A 32 -14.93 -15.76 -2.66
N ALA A 33 -14.20 -15.28 -3.67
CA ALA A 33 -14.03 -13.86 -3.94
C ALA A 33 -15.34 -13.22 -4.39
N ARG A 34 -16.06 -13.86 -5.32
CA ARG A 34 -17.37 -13.39 -5.80
C ARG A 34 -18.37 -13.25 -4.64
N ARG A 35 -18.50 -14.28 -3.80
CA ARG A 35 -19.39 -14.27 -2.63
C ARG A 35 -19.06 -13.16 -1.65
N TYR A 36 -17.78 -12.99 -1.33
CA TYR A 36 -17.33 -11.93 -0.43
C TYR A 36 -17.65 -10.53 -1.00
N LEU A 37 -17.31 -10.28 -2.27
CA LEU A 37 -17.53 -8.97 -2.89
C LEU A 37 -19.01 -8.63 -3.05
N THR A 38 -19.86 -9.60 -3.44
CA THR A 38 -21.32 -9.41 -3.48
C THR A 38 -21.91 -9.10 -2.09
N HIS A 39 -21.35 -9.66 -1.02
CA HIS A 39 -21.78 -9.35 0.34
C HIS A 39 -21.28 -7.98 0.82
N ALA A 40 -20.04 -7.63 0.48
CA ALA A 40 -19.37 -6.44 1.00
C ALA A 40 -19.72 -5.15 0.24
N ILE A 41 -20.10 -5.23 -1.04
CA ILE A 41 -20.32 -4.07 -1.91
C ILE A 41 -21.71 -4.14 -2.53
N ALA A 42 -22.56 -3.17 -2.22
CA ALA A 42 -23.89 -3.09 -2.82
C ALA A 42 -23.80 -2.72 -4.33
N PRO A 43 -24.62 -3.31 -5.21
CA PRO A 43 -24.72 -2.88 -6.61
C PRO A 43 -25.00 -1.38 -6.72
N GLY A 44 -24.36 -0.71 -7.69
CA GLY A 44 -24.45 0.74 -7.88
C GLY A 44 -23.53 1.57 -6.99
N THR A 45 -22.80 0.96 -6.04
CA THR A 45 -21.78 1.66 -5.24
C THR A 45 -20.72 2.24 -6.15
N ARG A 46 -20.46 3.55 -6.05
CA ARG A 46 -19.36 4.20 -6.78
C ARG A 46 -18.03 3.64 -6.30
N LEU A 47 -17.25 3.10 -7.23
CA LEU A 47 -15.94 2.52 -6.94
C LEU A 47 -14.91 3.63 -6.76
N ALA A 48 -14.18 3.58 -5.66
CA ALA A 48 -13.07 4.50 -5.42
C ALA A 48 -11.90 4.15 -6.35
N SER A 49 -11.29 5.16 -6.96
CA SER A 49 -10.07 5.04 -7.76
C SER A 49 -8.81 4.96 -6.90
N ALA A 50 -8.87 5.50 -5.69
CA ALA A 50 -7.79 5.47 -4.72
C ALA A 50 -8.36 5.42 -3.30
N VAL A 51 -7.57 4.83 -2.39
CA VAL A 51 -7.87 4.81 -0.95
C VAL A 51 -6.63 5.27 -0.19
N ARG A 52 -6.84 6.15 0.80
CA ARG A 52 -5.82 6.58 1.76
C ARG A 52 -6.12 5.99 3.13
N LEU A 53 -5.20 5.18 3.64
CA LEU A 53 -5.31 4.50 4.92
C LEU A 53 -4.31 5.11 5.91
N ARG A 54 -4.76 5.33 7.15
CA ARG A 54 -3.90 5.69 8.28
C ARG A 54 -3.92 4.55 9.28
N MET A 55 -2.76 4.10 9.69
CA MET A 55 -2.57 2.92 10.52
C MET A 55 -1.73 3.27 11.75
N HIS A 56 -1.99 2.58 12.85
CA HIS A 56 -1.14 2.56 14.02
C HIS A 56 -1.19 1.16 14.64
N GLY A 57 -0.17 0.81 15.42
CA GLY A 57 -0.10 -0.48 16.09
C GLY A 57 1.34 -0.83 16.43
N GLU A 58 1.64 -2.12 16.44
CA GLU A 58 2.99 -2.62 16.64
C GLU A 58 3.48 -3.38 15.41
N ILE A 59 4.75 -3.18 15.05
CA ILE A 59 5.41 -3.88 13.95
C ILE A 59 6.62 -4.62 14.50
N LYS A 60 6.79 -5.87 14.06
CA LYS A 60 7.94 -6.68 14.45
C LYS A 60 9.09 -6.44 13.49
N LEU A 61 10.16 -5.80 13.97
CA LEU A 61 11.45 -5.73 13.27
C LEU A 61 12.40 -6.73 13.93
N ARG A 62 13.15 -6.30 14.96
CA ARG A 62 13.80 -7.20 15.92
C ARG A 62 12.86 -7.49 17.08
N ASP A 63 12.42 -6.42 17.73
CA ASP A 63 11.39 -6.42 18.77
C ASP A 63 10.05 -5.91 18.20
N TRP A 64 8.97 -6.05 18.96
CA TRP A 64 7.72 -5.35 18.69
C TRP A 64 7.89 -3.88 19.00
N LEU A 65 7.67 -3.02 18.00
CA LEU A 65 7.84 -1.58 18.13
C LEU A 65 6.53 -0.87 17.77
N PRO A 66 6.13 0.15 18.53
CA PRO A 66 4.99 0.96 18.13
C PRO A 66 5.32 1.67 16.81
N PHE A 67 4.34 1.67 15.90
CA PHE A 67 4.45 2.33 14.62
C PHE A 67 3.18 3.08 14.26
N THR A 68 3.35 4.06 13.39
CA THR A 68 2.28 4.70 12.63
C THR A 68 2.61 4.60 11.15
N ALA A 69 1.61 4.38 10.30
CA ALA A 69 1.80 4.34 8.86
C ALA A 69 0.68 5.03 8.10
N GLU A 70 1.00 5.36 6.86
CA GLU A 70 0.07 5.85 5.88
C GLU A 70 0.25 5.05 4.59
N GLN A 71 -0.86 4.63 3.98
CA GLN A 71 -0.87 3.94 2.70
C GLN A 71 -1.79 4.65 1.74
N VAL A 72 -1.34 4.83 0.50
CA VAL A 72 -2.23 5.15 -0.60
C VAL A 72 -2.19 4.00 -1.58
N ILE A 73 -3.37 3.49 -1.92
CA ILE A 73 -3.58 2.43 -2.92
C ILE A 73 -4.34 3.06 -4.08
N ARG A 74 -3.86 2.82 -5.30
CA ARG A 74 -4.51 3.16 -6.56
C ARG A 74 -4.67 1.90 -7.40
N TRP A 75 -5.88 1.66 -7.87
CA TRP A 75 -6.20 0.41 -8.56
C TRP A 75 -5.39 0.19 -9.86
N ASP A 76 -5.02 1.28 -10.54
CA ASP A 76 -4.35 1.28 -11.84
C ASP A 76 -2.81 1.32 -11.75
N ARG A 77 -2.27 1.74 -10.61
CA ARG A 77 -0.85 2.07 -10.45
C ARG A 77 -0.14 1.27 -9.36
N GLY A 78 -0.87 0.78 -8.36
CA GLY A 78 -0.33 0.06 -7.22
C GLY A 78 -0.44 0.86 -5.93
N PHE A 79 0.60 0.83 -5.07
CA PHE A 79 0.52 1.46 -3.75
C PHE A 79 1.85 2.06 -3.30
N ILE A 80 1.75 3.02 -2.38
CA ILE A 80 2.85 3.51 -1.55
C ILE A 80 2.42 3.41 -0.10
N TRP A 81 3.20 2.69 0.69
CA TRP A 81 3.06 2.57 2.12
C TRP A 81 4.27 3.24 2.77
N SER A 82 4.05 4.10 3.77
CA SER A 82 5.11 4.75 4.53
C SER A 82 4.84 4.61 6.02
N ALA A 83 5.85 4.21 6.77
CA ALA A 83 5.75 4.00 8.20
C ALA A 83 6.85 4.70 8.99
N THR A 84 6.53 4.98 10.24
CA THR A 84 7.48 5.39 11.26
C THR A 84 7.31 4.49 12.48
N ALA A 85 8.35 3.71 12.80
CA ALA A 85 8.46 2.94 14.03
C ALA A 85 9.38 3.67 15.03
N ARG A 86 9.25 3.39 16.33
CA ARG A 86 10.16 3.93 17.36
C ARG A 86 10.94 2.83 18.05
N MET A 87 12.27 2.83 17.88
CA MET A 87 13.19 1.90 18.56
C MET A 87 14.03 2.69 19.57
N TYR A 88 13.96 2.33 20.86
CA TYR A 88 14.64 3.06 21.94
C TYR A 88 14.39 4.58 21.91
N GLY A 89 13.16 5.00 21.56
CA GLY A 89 12.79 6.42 21.41
C GLY A 89 13.20 7.07 20.08
N PHE A 90 13.99 6.40 19.25
CA PHE A 90 14.46 6.92 17.97
C PHE A 90 13.57 6.52 16.80
N PRO A 91 13.25 7.43 15.85
CA PRO A 91 12.38 7.12 14.73
C PRO A 91 13.13 6.33 13.65
N ILE A 92 12.54 5.22 13.23
CA ILE A 92 12.92 4.47 12.04
C ILE A 92 11.81 4.69 11.01
N ARG A 93 12.17 5.26 9.86
CA ARG A 93 11.21 5.53 8.78
C ARG A 93 11.37 4.51 7.67
N GLY A 94 10.26 3.93 7.23
CA GLY A 94 10.20 2.95 6.16
C GLY A 94 9.24 3.36 5.07
N SER A 95 9.44 2.82 3.88
CA SER A 95 8.47 2.83 2.81
C SER A 95 8.57 1.57 1.97
N ASP A 96 7.41 1.01 1.64
CA ASP A 96 7.26 -0.06 0.66
C ASP A 96 6.36 0.45 -0.44
N SER A 97 6.66 0.11 -1.70
CA SER A 97 5.84 0.50 -2.83
C SER A 97 5.80 -0.59 -3.88
N LEU A 98 4.68 -0.66 -4.58
CA LEU A 98 4.53 -1.31 -5.87
C LEU A 98 4.00 -0.23 -6.82
N LEU A 99 4.81 0.19 -7.78
CA LEU A 99 4.42 1.22 -8.74
C LEU A 99 4.67 0.71 -10.14
N ASP A 100 3.64 0.71 -10.97
CA ASP A 100 3.74 0.38 -12.40
C ASP A 100 4.43 -0.99 -12.65
N GLY A 101 4.18 -1.95 -11.75
CA GLY A 101 4.76 -3.30 -11.78
C GLY A 101 6.12 -3.46 -11.10
N GLU A 102 6.68 -2.41 -10.51
CA GLU A 102 7.98 -2.44 -9.83
C GLU A 102 7.85 -2.31 -8.31
N GLY A 103 8.38 -3.30 -7.58
CA GLY A 103 8.44 -3.30 -6.13
C GLY A 103 9.72 -2.66 -5.61
N ALA A 104 9.58 -1.83 -4.58
CA ALA A 104 10.71 -1.25 -3.87
C ALA A 104 10.44 -1.18 -2.35
N MET A 105 11.50 -1.39 -1.57
CA MET A 105 11.49 -1.27 -0.12
C MET A 105 12.66 -0.40 0.33
N ARG A 106 12.40 0.51 1.28
CA ARG A 106 13.44 1.39 1.83
C ARG A 106 13.17 1.76 3.28
N TRP A 107 14.15 1.52 4.15
CA TRP A 107 14.12 1.88 5.57
C TRP A 107 15.35 2.69 5.94
N LYS A 108 15.14 3.75 6.72
CA LYS A 108 16.18 4.66 7.20
C LYS A 108 16.03 4.93 8.69
N LEU A 109 17.12 4.78 9.45
CA LEU A 109 17.23 5.24 10.83
C LEU A 109 17.33 6.76 10.84
N PHE A 110 16.58 7.42 11.72
CA PHE A 110 16.39 8.88 11.76
C PHE A 110 15.83 9.49 10.46
N GLY A 111 15.47 8.69 9.45
CA GLY A 111 15.20 9.16 8.09
C GLY A 111 16.44 9.53 7.27
N LEU A 112 17.65 9.37 7.83
CA LEU A 112 18.91 9.81 7.23
C LEU A 112 19.80 8.62 6.84
N ILE A 113 19.98 7.66 7.76
CA ILE A 113 20.93 6.56 7.61
C ILE A 113 20.17 5.35 7.03
N PRO A 114 20.47 4.89 5.80
CA PRO A 114 19.82 3.71 5.23
C PRO A 114 20.13 2.47 6.06
N VAL A 115 19.07 1.79 6.52
CA VAL A 115 19.15 0.52 7.26
C VAL A 115 18.82 -0.66 6.35
N MET A 116 17.90 -0.45 5.39
CA MET A 116 17.51 -1.47 4.42
C MET A 116 17.08 -0.77 3.12
N ALA A 117 17.53 -1.27 1.99
CA ALA A 117 17.03 -0.87 0.68
C ALA A 117 17.05 -2.10 -0.21
N ALA A 118 15.92 -2.41 -0.84
CA ALA A 118 15.81 -3.57 -1.70
C ALA A 118 14.87 -3.26 -2.88
N SER A 119 15.22 -3.81 -4.03
CA SER A 119 14.46 -3.75 -5.28
C SER A 119 14.78 -4.99 -6.11
N GLY A 120 13.95 -5.30 -7.09
CA GLY A 120 14.17 -6.42 -8.02
C GLY A 120 13.05 -7.45 -7.96
N PRO A 121 13.16 -8.54 -8.75
CA PRO A 121 12.05 -9.45 -9.03
C PRO A 121 11.40 -10.07 -7.78
N ASP A 122 12.20 -10.41 -6.77
CA ASP A 122 11.68 -11.01 -5.53
C ASP A 122 10.93 -9.99 -4.66
N ILE A 123 11.43 -8.75 -4.60
CA ILE A 123 10.76 -7.64 -3.91
C ILE A 123 9.45 -7.30 -4.64
N THR A 124 9.48 -7.23 -5.97
CA THR A 124 8.28 -7.05 -6.79
C THR A 124 7.25 -8.14 -6.54
N ARG A 125 7.67 -9.41 -6.57
CA ARG A 125 6.77 -10.55 -6.32
C ARG A 125 6.13 -10.46 -4.93
N SER A 126 6.94 -10.16 -3.91
CA SER A 126 6.44 -9.96 -2.55
C SER A 126 5.48 -8.78 -2.44
N ALA A 127 5.72 -7.71 -3.18
CA ALA A 127 4.86 -6.53 -3.18
C ALA A 127 3.52 -6.77 -3.92
N ILE A 128 3.53 -7.58 -4.98
CA ILE A 128 2.31 -8.00 -5.71
C ILE A 128 1.43 -8.92 -4.86
N GLY A 129 2.02 -9.79 -4.03
CA GLY A 129 1.28 -10.74 -3.20
C GLY A 129 0.62 -10.14 -1.96
N ARG A 130 0.62 -8.83 -1.80
CA ARG A 130 0.17 -8.10 -0.60
C ARG A 130 -1.19 -7.47 -0.82
#